data_AF-A0AAT9QHI7-F1
#
_entry.id   AF-A0AAT9QHI7-F1
#
_cell.length_a   1.000
_cell.length_b   1.000
_cell.length_c   1.000
_cell.angle_alpha   90.00
_cell.angle_beta   90.00
_cell.angle_gamma   90.00
#
_symmetry.space_group_name_H-M   'P 1'
#
loop_
_entity.id
_entity.type
_entity.pdbx_description
1 polymer ?
#
loop_
_entity_poly.entity_id
_entity_poly.type
_entity_poly.pdbx_seq_one_letter_code
_entity_poly.pdbx_strand_id
1 'polypeptide(L)'
;MTLQDERTNQGLRAPEEVLSSADMNGAWATRHSFARTMLRRAAARKWAITRTRLDLDAEARGTAVYTVNAEGRQLSFIAFCRTLEESERTDRVIADAWDVTAALIEGNLTPEREAEPAA
;
A
#
# COMPACT_ATOMS: atom_id res chain seq x y z
N MET A 1 18.92 -20.63 5.98
CA MET A 1 19.58 -20.26 4.72
C MET A 1 20.56 -19.15 5.04
N THR A 2 21.81 -19.53 5.33
CA THR A 2 22.87 -18.60 5.72
C THR A 2 23.55 -18.15 4.44
N LEU A 3 23.16 -16.97 3.94
CA LEU A 3 23.84 -16.33 2.81
C LEU A 3 25.10 -15.65 3.36
N GLN A 4 26.18 -16.40 3.51
CA GLN A 4 27.51 -15.83 3.70
C GLN A 4 28.30 -16.09 2.41
N ASP A 5 28.24 -15.12 1.51
CA ASP A 5 29.15 -15.02 0.37
C ASP A 5 30.45 -14.39 0.89
N GLU A 6 31.59 -15.07 0.73
CA GLU A 6 32.89 -14.62 1.24
C GLU A 6 33.33 -13.26 0.67
N ARG A 7 32.76 -12.80 -0.46
CA ARG A 7 32.99 -11.45 -1.02
C ARG A 7 32.18 -10.36 -0.31
N THR A 8 31.23 -10.74 0.54
CA THR A 8 30.39 -9.83 1.35
C THR A 8 30.70 -9.88 2.84
N ASN A 9 31.82 -10.53 3.23
CA ASN A 9 32.30 -10.59 4.62
C ASN A 9 32.94 -9.26 5.08
N GLN A 10 32.26 -8.16 4.80
CA GLN A 10 32.48 -6.86 5.41
C GLN A 10 31.54 -6.77 6.62
N GLY A 11 32.00 -6.16 7.71
CA GLY A 11 31.13 -5.86 8.85
C GLY A 11 29.87 -5.15 8.37
N LEU A 12 28.70 -5.59 8.83
CA LEU A 12 27.46 -4.88 8.54
C LEU A 12 27.57 -3.46 9.11
N ARG A 13 27.25 -2.45 8.29
CA ARG A 13 27.10 -1.07 8.76
C ARG A 13 26.04 -1.00 9.85
N ALA A 14 26.21 -0.10 10.80
CA ALA A 14 25.28 0.03 11.91
C ALA A 14 23.89 0.45 11.40
N PRO A 15 22.78 0.00 12.03
CA PRO A 15 21.42 0.34 11.59
C PRO A 15 21.21 1.86 11.45
N GLU A 16 21.81 2.64 12.34
CA GLU A 16 21.73 4.11 12.38
C GLU A 16 22.33 4.75 11.11
N GLU A 17 23.30 4.08 10.47
CA GLU A 17 23.95 4.54 9.24
C GLU A 17 23.18 4.17 7.98
N VAL A 18 22.41 3.08 7.99
CA VAL A 18 21.73 2.54 6.79
C VAL A 18 20.22 2.71 6.77
N LEU A 19 19.62 3.02 7.91
CA LEU A 19 18.20 3.33 8.07
C LEU A 19 17.96 4.83 8.30
N SER A 20 18.86 5.68 7.79
CA SER A 20 18.66 7.13 7.81
C SER A 20 17.44 7.51 6.94
N SER A 21 16.74 8.59 7.30
CA SER A 21 15.59 9.06 6.50
C SER A 21 15.96 9.37 5.06
N ALA A 22 17.18 9.89 4.82
CA ALA A 22 17.67 10.21 3.48
C ALA A 22 17.85 8.94 2.63
N ASP A 23 18.43 7.88 3.20
CA ASP A 23 18.64 6.61 2.50
C ASP A 23 17.32 5.85 2.30
N MET A 24 16.45 5.86 3.31
CA MET A 24 15.16 5.18 3.24
C MET A 24 14.23 5.79 2.18
N ASN A 25 14.36 7.09 1.88
CA ASN A 25 13.60 7.76 0.82
C ASN A 25 13.92 7.16 -0.57
N GLY A 26 15.15 6.75 -0.81
CA GLY A 26 15.57 6.07 -2.04
C GLY A 26 15.40 4.55 -2.02
N ALA A 27 15.12 3.95 -0.86
CA ALA A 27 15.16 2.50 -0.67
C ALA A 27 13.91 1.74 -1.15
N TRP A 28 13.00 2.39 -1.88
CA TRP A 28 11.71 1.82 -2.33
C TRP A 28 11.86 0.54 -3.17
N ALA A 29 12.93 0.42 -3.96
CA ALA A 29 13.23 -0.76 -4.77
C ALA A 29 13.94 -1.89 -3.99
N THR A 30 14.34 -1.64 -2.73
CA THR A 30 15.15 -2.59 -1.94
C THR A 30 14.31 -3.46 -1.02
N ARG A 31 14.97 -4.36 -0.27
CA ARG A 31 14.32 -5.14 0.78
C ARG A 31 13.81 -4.30 1.96
N HIS A 32 14.33 -3.07 2.14
CA HIS A 32 13.97 -2.15 3.22
C HIS A 32 12.67 -1.39 2.97
N SER A 33 12.14 -1.44 1.73
CA SER A 33 10.80 -0.93 1.43
C SER A 33 9.75 -1.58 2.32
N PHE A 34 9.00 -0.74 3.05
CA PHE A 34 7.89 -1.18 3.89
C PHE A 34 6.86 -1.97 3.07
N ALA A 35 6.42 -1.43 1.93
CA ALA A 35 5.44 -2.08 1.06
C ALA A 35 5.91 -3.47 0.60
N ARG A 36 7.16 -3.58 0.13
CA ARG A 36 7.71 -4.88 -0.30
C ARG A 36 7.83 -5.86 0.86
N THR A 37 8.21 -5.38 2.05
CA THR A 37 8.29 -6.20 3.27
C THR A 37 6.91 -6.70 3.69
N MET A 38 5.91 -5.83 3.67
CA MET A 38 4.52 -6.16 3.99
C MET A 38 3.95 -7.19 3.02
N LEU A 39 4.11 -6.99 1.71
CA LEU A 39 3.64 -7.95 0.69
C LEU A 39 4.31 -9.33 0.82
N ARG A 40 5.63 -9.36 1.07
CA ARG A 40 6.33 -10.63 1.33
C ARG A 40 5.79 -11.34 2.57
N ARG A 41 5.53 -10.59 3.65
CA ARG A 41 4.92 -11.13 4.86
C ARG A 41 3.53 -11.68 4.59
N ALA A 42 2.69 -10.92 3.88
CA ALA A 42 1.34 -11.32 3.51
C ALA A 42 1.33 -12.63 2.71
N ALA A 43 2.22 -12.75 1.72
CA ALA A 43 2.35 -13.98 0.92
C ALA A 43 2.85 -15.16 1.77
N ALA A 44 3.94 -14.98 2.53
CA ALA A 44 4.52 -16.04 3.35
C ALA A 44 3.58 -16.54 4.46
N ARG A 45 2.77 -15.63 5.01
CA ARG A 45 1.77 -15.93 6.05
C ARG A 45 0.38 -16.24 5.48
N LYS A 46 0.25 -16.29 4.15
CA LYS A 46 -1.00 -16.63 3.44
C LYS A 46 -2.18 -15.79 3.95
N TRP A 47 -2.01 -14.47 4.05
CA TRP A 47 -3.09 -13.58 4.42
C TRP A 47 -4.28 -13.79 3.48
N ALA A 48 -5.47 -13.95 4.07
CA ALA A 48 -6.70 -14.13 3.31
C ALA A 48 -7.23 -12.76 2.89
N ILE A 49 -7.47 -12.57 1.59
CA ILE A 49 -8.03 -11.34 1.04
C ILE A 49 -9.39 -11.69 0.43
N THR A 50 -10.44 -11.03 0.91
CA THR A 50 -11.81 -11.18 0.42
C THR A 50 -12.24 -9.88 -0.24
N ARG A 51 -12.78 -9.97 -1.45
CA ARG A 51 -13.45 -8.85 -2.11
C ARG A 51 -14.84 -8.70 -1.49
N THR A 52 -14.99 -7.75 -0.59
CA THR A 52 -16.20 -7.54 0.20
C THR A 52 -17.26 -6.77 -0.59
N ARG A 53 -16.85 -5.79 -1.40
CA ARG A 53 -17.73 -5.00 -2.27
C ARG A 53 -16.99 -4.58 -3.53
N LEU A 54 -17.67 -4.58 -4.66
CA LEU A 54 -17.11 -4.13 -5.92
C LEU A 54 -18.23 -3.45 -6.71
N ASP A 55 -18.47 -2.20 -6.38
CA ASP A 55 -19.50 -1.37 -6.96
C ASP A 55 -18.83 -0.45 -7.99
N LEU A 56 -18.34 -1.06 -9.06
CA LEU A 56 -17.73 -0.36 -10.19
C LEU A 56 -18.65 -0.45 -11.39
N ASP A 57 -18.81 0.65 -12.11
CA ASP A 57 -19.53 0.69 -13.38
C ASP A 57 -18.65 0.20 -14.56
N ALA A 58 -19.19 0.29 -15.78
CA ALA A 58 -18.49 -0.16 -16.99
C ALA A 58 -17.22 0.65 -17.30
N GLU A 59 -17.16 1.89 -16.80
CA GLU A 59 -16.01 2.80 -16.89
C GLU A 59 -15.07 2.67 -15.68
N ALA A 60 -15.28 1.67 -14.81
CA ALA A 60 -14.54 1.42 -13.58
C ALA A 60 -14.60 2.54 -12.53
N ARG A 61 -15.67 3.35 -12.55
CA ARG A 61 -15.96 4.36 -11.53
C ARG A 61 -16.81 3.76 -10.41
N GLY A 62 -16.60 4.21 -9.18
CA GLY A 62 -17.32 3.75 -7.99
C GLY A 62 -16.38 3.29 -6.89
N THR A 63 -16.77 2.28 -6.12
CA THR A 63 -16.07 1.89 -4.88
C THR A 63 -15.72 0.41 -4.85
N ALA A 64 -14.48 0.10 -4.49
CA ALA A 64 -14.01 -1.25 -4.24
C ALA A 64 -13.59 -1.43 -2.78
N VAL A 65 -14.10 -2.47 -2.12
CA VAL A 65 -13.77 -2.80 -0.73
C VAL A 65 -13.24 -4.22 -0.64
N TYR A 66 -12.10 -4.36 0.04
CA TYR A 66 -11.48 -5.64 0.34
C TYR A 66 -11.25 -5.76 1.85
N THR A 67 -11.48 -6.95 2.37
CA THR A 67 -11.11 -7.30 3.75
C THR A 67 -9.90 -8.22 3.71
N VAL A 68 -8.89 -7.91 4.52
CA VAL A 68 -7.66 -8.67 4.65
C VAL A 68 -7.56 -9.22 6.07
N ASN A 69 -7.43 -10.55 6.22
CA ASN A 69 -7.06 -11.17 7.49
C ASN A 69 -5.54 -11.33 7.56
N ALA A 70 -4.92 -10.41 8.27
CA ALA A 70 -3.49 -10.29 8.49
C ALA A 70 -3.10 -10.87 9.86
N GLU A 71 -2.88 -12.19 9.91
CA GLU A 71 -2.42 -12.89 11.14
C GLU A 71 -3.31 -12.63 12.36
N GLY A 72 -4.64 -12.69 12.18
CA GLY A 72 -5.61 -12.45 13.25
C GLY A 72 -6.00 -10.98 13.41
N ARG A 73 -5.39 -10.05 12.66
CA ARG A 73 -5.85 -8.67 12.52
C ARG A 73 -6.66 -8.51 11.24
N GLN A 74 -7.82 -7.88 11.36
CA GLN A 74 -8.61 -7.53 10.20
C GLN A 74 -8.20 -6.15 9.70
N LEU A 75 -7.93 -6.03 8.41
CA LEU A 75 -7.75 -4.76 7.72
C LEU A 75 -8.86 -4.63 6.67
N SER A 76 -9.36 -3.42 6.49
CA SER A 76 -10.27 -3.06 5.41
C SER A 76 -9.56 -2.11 4.46
N PHE A 77 -9.48 -2.48 3.19
CA PHE A 77 -9.00 -1.63 2.12
C PHE A 77 -10.20 -1.11 1.35
N ILE A 78 -10.31 0.21 1.22
CA ILE A 78 -11.33 0.87 0.40
C ILE A 78 -10.65 1.72 -0.65
N ALA A 79 -11.12 1.63 -1.89
CA ALA A 79 -10.69 2.45 -3.00
C ALA A 79 -11.91 3.12 -3.65
N PHE A 80 -11.81 4.43 -3.86
CA PHE A 80 -12.77 5.24 -4.60
C PHE A 80 -12.16 5.55 -5.97
N CYS A 81 -12.86 5.15 -7.02
CA CYS A 81 -12.45 5.30 -8.40
C CYS A 81 -13.35 6.31 -9.09
N ARG A 82 -12.76 7.29 -9.75
CA ARG A 82 -13.44 8.26 -10.61
C ARG A 82 -12.65 8.45 -11.90
N THR A 83 -13.30 9.00 -12.90
CA THR A 83 -12.62 9.46 -14.11
C THR A 83 -12.35 10.95 -13.96
N LEU A 84 -11.11 11.36 -14.17
CA LEU A 84 -10.74 12.76 -14.33
C LEU A 84 -10.77 13.16 -15.80
N GLU A 85 -11.17 14.40 -16.07
CA GLU A 85 -10.96 14.99 -17.38
C GLU A 85 -9.46 15.19 -17.64
N GLU A 86 -9.05 15.14 -18.90
CA GLU A 86 -7.62 15.29 -19.25
C GLU A 86 -7.04 16.63 -18.76
N SER A 87 -7.87 17.68 -18.69
CA SER A 87 -7.47 18.98 -18.17
C SER A 87 -7.20 19.00 -16.65
N GLU A 88 -7.72 18.02 -15.90
CA GLU A 88 -7.50 17.89 -14.45
C GLU A 88 -6.31 16.99 -14.14
N ARG A 89 -5.77 16.29 -15.14
CA ARG A 89 -4.62 15.41 -15.00
C ARG A 89 -3.34 16.21 -15.08
N THR A 90 -2.43 15.90 -14.14
CA THR A 90 -1.10 16.48 -14.13
C THR A 90 -0.06 15.36 -14.17
N ASP A 91 1.07 15.61 -14.82
CA ASP A 91 2.22 14.70 -14.81
C ASP A 91 3.01 14.77 -13.48
N ARG A 92 2.44 15.38 -12.44
CA ARG A 92 3.07 15.57 -11.14
C ARG A 92 2.31 14.79 -10.08
N VAL A 93 3.04 14.40 -9.03
CA VAL A 93 2.48 13.75 -7.84
C VAL A 93 1.73 14.76 -6.93
N ILE A 94 1.67 16.04 -7.32
CA ILE A 94 0.91 17.08 -6.64
C ILE A 94 -0.23 17.47 -7.58
N ALA A 95 -1.46 17.16 -7.18
CA ALA A 95 -2.66 17.38 -7.97
C ALA A 95 -3.85 17.70 -7.05
N ASP A 96 -4.81 18.45 -7.57
CA ASP A 96 -6.08 18.76 -6.89
C ASP A 96 -7.04 17.55 -6.93
N ALA A 97 -6.82 16.61 -7.84
CA ALA A 97 -7.67 15.45 -8.04
C ALA A 97 -6.87 14.17 -8.39
N TRP A 98 -7.48 13.02 -8.11
CA TRP A 98 -6.92 11.69 -8.36
C TRP A 98 -8.01 10.76 -8.94
N ASP A 99 -7.68 9.99 -9.98
CA ASP A 99 -8.57 8.97 -10.54
C ASP A 99 -8.88 7.87 -9.50
N VAL A 100 -7.92 7.58 -8.60
CA VAL A 100 -8.10 6.63 -7.51
C VAL A 100 -7.59 7.22 -6.21
N THR A 101 -8.45 7.27 -5.20
CA THR A 101 -8.07 7.49 -3.80
C THR A 101 -8.35 6.23 -2.99
N ALA A 102 -7.54 5.94 -1.99
CA ALA A 102 -7.70 4.72 -1.22
C ALA A 102 -7.21 4.88 0.22
N ALA A 103 -7.76 4.05 1.10
CA ALA A 103 -7.35 3.95 2.49
C ALA A 103 -7.22 2.47 2.89
N LEU A 104 -6.21 2.20 3.72
CA LEU A 104 -6.08 0.94 4.45
C LEU A 104 -6.38 1.20 5.92
N ILE A 105 -7.39 0.51 6.44
CA ILE A 105 -8.03 0.79 7.70
C ILE A 105 -7.87 -0.43 8.60
N GLU A 106 -7.46 -0.27 9.85
CA GLU A 106 -7.50 -1.36 10.82
C GLU A 106 -8.94 -1.58 11.33
N GLY A 107 -9.36 -2.85 11.36
CA GLY A 107 -10.69 -3.28 11.75
C GLY A 107 -11.71 -3.31 10.60
N ASN A 108 -12.99 -3.43 10.97
CA ASN A 108 -14.10 -3.39 10.03
C ASN A 108 -14.30 -2.00 9.44
N LEU A 109 -14.68 -1.95 8.17
CA LEU A 109 -15.25 -0.78 7.54
C LEU A 109 -16.69 -0.61 8.05
N THR A 110 -16.98 0.50 8.71
CA THR A 110 -18.33 0.89 9.13
C THR A 110 -18.81 2.04 8.25
N PRO A 111 -20.13 2.29 8.14
CA PRO A 111 -20.65 3.41 7.33
C PRO A 111 -20.02 4.77 7.70
N GLU A 112 -19.71 5.01 8.98
CA GLU A 112 -19.08 6.25 9.45
C GLU A 112 -17.64 6.39 8.95
N ARG A 113 -16.95 5.27 8.73
CA ARG A 113 -15.57 5.21 8.22
C ARG A 113 -15.50 5.18 6.70
N GLU A 114 -16.65 5.02 6.05
CA GLU A 114 -16.79 5.00 4.59
C GLU A 114 -17.00 6.40 4.00
N ALA A 115 -17.06 7.44 4.83
CA ALA A 115 -17.21 8.81 4.37
C ALA A 115 -16.23 9.12 3.23
N GLU A 116 -16.79 9.60 2.12
CA GLU A 116 -16.03 10.00 0.94
C GLU A 116 -14.98 11.03 1.38
N PRO A 117 -13.71 10.91 0.94
CA PRO A 117 -12.69 11.87 1.30
C PRO A 117 -13.16 13.28 0.92
N ALA A 118 -13.10 14.22 1.87
CA ALA A 118 -13.36 15.62 1.58
C ALA A 118 -12.46 16.06 0.41
N ALA A 119 -13.09 16.50 -0.67
CA ALA A 119 -12.43 16.99 -1.88
C ALA A 119 -11.51 18.18 -1.58
#